data_AF-A0AAD1ZE43-F1
#
_entry.id   AF-A0AAD1ZE43-F1
#
_cell.length_a   1.000
_cell.length_b   1.000
_cell.length_c   1.000
_cell.angle_alpha   90.00
_cell.angle_beta   90.00
_cell.angle_gamma   90.00
#
_symmetry.space_group_name_H-M   'P 1'
#
loop_
_entity.id
_entity.type
_entity.pdbx_description
1 polymer ?
#
loop_
_entity_poly.entity_id
_entity_poly.type
_entity_poly.pdbx_seq_one_letter_code
_entity_poly.pdbx_strand_id
1 'polypeptide(L)'
;MQSVYIMNNEIVEGQLWWPDNSRQKKINNIKAFGISVETIVTALVTYLNYTGLTIVCGFLPDHYEGEAWKTGGPCSGKVRPALDSELVENDFPNVMHEKQVTKFNRAMKKKMNKSKMKSMDITEAFPYHRDGHAGPH
;
A
#
# COMPACT_ATOMS: atom_id res chain seq x y z
N MET A 1 0.92 0.00 16.14
CA MET A 1 2.11 -0.72 15.65
C MET A 1 3.22 0.29 15.36
N GLN A 2 4.43 0.04 15.84
CA GLN A 2 5.63 0.81 15.49
C GLN A 2 6.38 0.05 14.38
N SER A 3 7.03 0.76 13.45
CA SER A 3 7.85 0.13 12.42
C SER A 3 9.17 0.87 12.22
N VAL A 4 10.17 0.12 11.76
CA VAL A 4 11.49 0.62 11.36
C VAL A 4 11.74 0.24 9.91
N TYR A 5 12.30 1.17 9.14
CA TYR A 5 12.71 0.93 7.76
C TYR A 5 14.22 0.80 7.70
N ILE A 6 14.70 -0.34 7.21
CA ILE A 6 16.11 -0.68 7.10
C ILE A 6 16.48 -0.80 5.63
N MET A 7 17.58 -0.16 5.24
CA MET A 7 18.13 -0.25 3.89
C MET A 7 19.65 -0.34 3.99
N ASN A 8 20.25 -1.32 3.28
CA ASN A 8 21.70 -1.55 3.30
C ASN A 8 22.26 -1.65 4.73
N ASN A 9 21.55 -2.36 5.60
CA ASN A 9 21.86 -2.51 7.03
C ASN A 9 21.87 -1.20 7.85
N GLU A 10 21.34 -0.10 7.31
CA GLU A 10 21.14 1.16 8.03
C GLU A 10 19.66 1.43 8.30
N ILE A 11 19.36 1.98 9.48
CA ILE A 11 18.03 2.54 9.77
C ILE A 11 17.87 3.85 9.00
N VAL A 12 16.89 3.91 8.11
CA VAL A 12 16.66 5.08 7.24
C VAL A 12 15.41 5.88 7.62
N GLU A 13 14.46 5.26 8.31
CA GLU A 13 13.25 5.88 8.84
C GLU A 13 12.58 4.97 9.91
N GLY A 14 11.61 5.49 10.66
CA GLY A 14 10.60 4.69 11.38
C GLY A 14 9.24 5.40 11.47
N GLN A 15 8.17 4.60 11.54
CA GLN A 15 6.79 5.06 11.75
C GLN A 15 6.43 4.87 13.21
N LEU A 16 5.99 5.97 13.85
CA LEU A 16 5.64 6.03 15.29
C LEU A 16 6.80 5.66 16.24
N TRP A 17 8.02 5.48 15.72
CA TRP A 17 9.24 5.20 16.46
C TRP A 17 10.46 5.72 15.70
N TRP A 18 11.44 6.27 16.43
CA TRP A 18 12.72 6.71 15.88
C TRP A 18 13.79 6.61 16.98
N PRO A 19 14.92 5.93 16.75
CA PRO A 19 15.87 5.61 17.83
C PRO A 19 16.73 6.80 18.27
N ASP A 20 16.89 7.81 17.42
CA ASP A 20 17.81 8.93 17.66
C ASP A 20 17.27 10.22 17.04
N ASN A 21 16.64 11.07 17.86
CA ASN A 21 16.07 12.34 17.42
C ASN A 21 17.12 13.37 16.95
N SER A 22 18.41 13.13 17.18
CA SER A 22 19.48 13.97 16.61
C SER A 22 19.74 13.68 15.13
N ARG A 23 19.33 12.49 14.65
CA ARG A 23 19.47 12.09 13.24
C ARG A 23 18.22 12.43 12.45
N GLN A 24 18.41 13.06 11.29
CA GLN A 24 17.33 13.28 10.34
C GLN A 24 16.91 11.98 9.68
N LYS A 25 15.59 11.80 9.50
CA LYS A 25 15.03 10.72 8.70
C LYS A 25 15.45 10.92 7.24
N LYS A 26 15.96 9.86 6.60
CA LYS A 26 16.51 9.93 5.22
C LYS A 26 15.43 9.78 4.15
N ILE A 27 14.33 9.10 4.48
CA ILE A 27 13.17 8.89 3.61
C ILE A 27 11.88 9.09 4.42
N ASN A 28 10.74 9.23 3.70
CA ASN A 28 9.41 9.24 4.29
C ASN A 28 8.64 7.93 3.95
N ASN A 29 7.57 7.64 4.69
CA ASN A 29 6.76 6.43 4.52
C ASN A 29 6.29 6.18 3.07
N ILE A 30 5.87 7.24 2.36
CA ILE A 30 5.46 7.16 0.95
C ILE A 30 6.62 6.68 0.07
N LYS A 31 7.82 7.24 0.28
CA LYS A 31 9.04 6.85 -0.44
C LYS A 31 9.46 5.43 -0.07
N ALA A 32 9.43 5.07 1.21
CA ALA A 32 9.75 3.72 1.71
C ALA A 32 8.81 2.66 1.11
N PHE A 33 7.52 2.94 1.06
CA PHE A 33 6.52 2.08 0.40
C PHE A 33 6.85 1.88 -1.08
N GLY A 34 7.10 2.98 -1.82
CA GLY A 34 7.46 2.89 -3.23
C GLY A 34 8.74 2.11 -3.50
N ILE A 35 9.77 2.27 -2.65
CA ILE A 35 11.00 1.47 -2.73
C ILE A 35 10.68 -0.02 -2.52
N SER A 36 9.86 -0.34 -1.52
CA SER A 36 9.51 -1.73 -1.20
C SER A 36 8.78 -2.41 -2.37
N VAL A 37 7.81 -1.72 -2.98
CA VAL A 37 7.08 -2.20 -4.17
C VAL A 37 8.05 -2.49 -5.31
N GLU A 38 8.92 -1.53 -5.65
CA GLU A 38 9.85 -1.72 -6.76
C GLU A 38 10.85 -2.84 -6.50
N THR A 39 11.38 -2.95 -5.27
CA THR A 39 12.33 -4.00 -4.89
C THR A 39 11.73 -5.38 -5.06
N ILE A 40 10.54 -5.62 -4.49
CA ILE A 40 9.86 -6.93 -4.54
C ILE A 40 9.51 -7.28 -5.98
N VAL A 41 8.91 -6.35 -6.73
CA VAL A 41 8.53 -6.61 -8.13
C VAL A 41 9.77 -6.82 -8.99
N THR A 42 10.84 -6.04 -8.79
CA THR A 42 12.11 -6.24 -9.53
C THR A 42 12.66 -7.63 -9.26
N ALA A 43 12.74 -8.07 -8.00
CA ALA A 43 13.22 -9.40 -7.65
C ALA A 43 12.40 -10.51 -8.32
N LEU A 44 11.08 -10.39 -8.35
CA LEU A 44 10.21 -11.36 -9.01
C LEU A 44 10.43 -11.42 -10.53
N VAL A 45 10.64 -10.28 -11.20
CA VAL A 45 10.76 -10.24 -12.67
C VAL A 45 12.17 -10.47 -13.20
N THR A 46 13.19 -10.39 -12.33
CA THR A 46 14.59 -10.67 -12.70
C THR A 46 15.04 -12.08 -12.27
N TYR A 47 14.33 -12.75 -11.37
CA TYR A 47 14.63 -14.13 -11.00
C TYR A 47 14.33 -15.08 -12.16
N LEU A 48 15.38 -15.57 -12.83
CA LEU A 48 15.28 -16.30 -14.12
C LEU A 48 14.38 -17.54 -14.06
N ASN A 49 14.31 -18.20 -12.91
CA ASN A 49 13.55 -19.45 -12.75
C ASN A 49 12.07 -19.22 -12.39
N TYR A 50 11.64 -17.97 -12.15
CA TYR A 50 10.23 -17.69 -11.90
C TYR A 50 9.44 -17.56 -13.20
N THR A 51 8.45 -18.45 -13.37
CA THR A 51 7.55 -18.52 -14.53
C THR A 51 6.08 -18.36 -14.17
N GLY A 52 5.78 -18.19 -12.88
CA GLY A 52 4.42 -18.13 -12.35
C GLY A 52 3.65 -16.85 -12.71
N LEU A 53 2.39 -16.82 -12.27
CA LEU A 53 1.54 -15.62 -12.29
C LEU A 53 1.59 -14.95 -10.93
N THR A 54 2.01 -13.68 -10.89
CA THR A 54 1.83 -12.82 -9.72
C THR A 54 0.77 -11.77 -10.02
N ILE A 55 -0.17 -11.62 -9.10
CA ILE A 55 -1.13 -10.52 -9.06
C ILE A 55 -0.73 -9.61 -7.92
N VAL A 56 -0.50 -8.33 -8.21
CA VAL A 56 -0.25 -7.29 -7.21
C VAL A 56 -1.56 -6.55 -7.00
N CYS A 57 -2.14 -6.71 -5.81
CA CYS A 57 -3.34 -5.96 -5.42
C CYS A 57 -2.99 -4.48 -5.21
N GLY A 58 -3.84 -3.61 -5.74
CA GLY A 58 -3.74 -2.17 -5.59
C GLY A 58 -3.81 -1.71 -4.13
N PHE A 59 -3.41 -0.47 -3.89
CA PHE A 59 -3.41 0.14 -2.58
C PHE A 59 -4.85 0.25 -2.07
N LEU A 60 -5.11 -0.29 -0.88
CA LEU A 60 -6.43 -0.22 -0.27
C LEU A 60 -6.52 1.03 0.60
N PRO A 61 -7.38 2.01 0.28
CA PRO A 61 -7.60 3.16 1.14
C PRO A 61 -8.21 2.73 2.49
N ASP A 62 -7.63 3.25 3.57
CA ASP A 62 -8.26 3.21 4.89
C ASP A 62 -9.57 4.03 4.85
N HIS A 63 -10.68 3.44 5.28
CA HIS A 63 -11.99 4.08 5.29
C HIS A 63 -12.78 3.77 6.58
N TYR A 64 -12.08 3.82 7.71
CA TYR A 64 -12.66 3.66 9.03
C TYR A 64 -13.46 4.92 9.42
N GLU A 65 -14.68 4.71 9.95
CA GLU A 65 -15.45 5.80 10.55
C GLU A 65 -15.02 6.02 12.01
N GLY A 66 -14.96 7.28 12.42
CA GLY A 66 -14.70 7.66 13.81
C GLY A 66 -13.24 7.89 14.14
N GLU A 67 -12.29 7.04 13.73
CA GLU A 67 -10.86 7.19 14.05
C GLU A 67 -9.91 6.47 13.06
N ALA A 68 -8.59 6.46 13.36
CA ALA A 68 -7.57 5.76 12.56
C ALA A 68 -7.76 4.23 12.59
N TRP A 69 -7.17 3.50 11.65
CA TRP A 69 -7.24 2.02 11.55
C TRP A 69 -6.96 1.26 12.87
N LYS A 70 -6.14 1.86 13.75
CA LYS A 70 -5.70 1.29 15.04
C LYS A 70 -6.64 1.56 16.20
N THR A 71 -7.65 2.41 16.00
CA THR A 71 -8.68 2.76 16.97
C THR A 71 -10.09 2.59 16.40
N GLY A 72 -10.19 1.91 15.25
CA GLY A 72 -11.41 1.74 14.48
C GLY A 72 -12.61 1.34 15.34
N GLY A 73 -13.63 2.19 15.30
CA GLY A 73 -14.97 1.81 15.73
C GLY A 73 -15.55 0.76 14.79
N PRO A 74 -16.54 -0.03 15.23
CA PRO A 74 -17.25 -0.93 14.34
C PRO A 74 -17.83 -0.14 13.17
N CYS A 75 -17.74 -0.67 11.94
CA CYS A 75 -18.42 -0.13 10.75
C CYS A 75 -19.94 -0.39 10.82
N SER A 76 -20.56 0.07 11.91
CA SER A 76 -21.97 -0.14 12.21
C SER A 76 -22.83 0.66 11.25
N GLY A 77 -23.79 0.00 10.60
CA GLY A 77 -24.80 0.65 9.76
C GLY A 77 -24.45 0.80 8.28
N LYS A 78 -23.30 0.28 7.82
CA LYS A 78 -23.01 0.17 6.37
C LYS A 78 -23.51 -1.17 5.84
N VAL A 79 -24.68 -1.15 5.22
CA VAL A 79 -25.37 -2.36 4.71
C VAL A 79 -25.54 -2.37 3.20
N ARG A 80 -24.95 -1.38 2.52
CA ARG A 80 -24.94 -1.25 1.07
C ARG A 80 -23.66 -0.55 0.62
N PRO A 81 -23.30 -0.66 -0.66
CA PRO A 81 -22.24 0.16 -1.23
C PRO A 81 -22.52 1.65 -1.03
N ALA A 82 -21.43 2.42 -0.88
CA ALA A 82 -21.50 3.87 -0.77
C ALA A 82 -21.98 4.48 -2.10
N LEU A 83 -22.66 5.63 -2.02
CA LEU A 83 -22.95 6.48 -3.17
C LEU A 83 -21.78 7.42 -3.44
N ASP A 84 -21.70 7.98 -4.66
CA ASP A 84 -20.68 8.97 -5.03
C ASP A 84 -20.66 10.15 -4.04
N SER A 85 -21.84 10.61 -3.60
CA SER A 85 -21.99 11.71 -2.62
C SER A 85 -21.51 11.35 -1.21
N GLU A 86 -21.28 10.07 -0.92
CA GLU A 86 -20.80 9.55 0.36
C GLU A 86 -19.29 9.30 0.34
N LEU A 87 -18.64 9.41 -0.83
CA LEU A 87 -17.19 9.28 -0.97
C LEU A 87 -16.49 10.54 -0.45
N VAL A 88 -15.44 10.30 0.35
CA VAL A 88 -14.55 11.35 0.84
C VAL A 88 -13.24 11.19 0.12
N GLU A 89 -12.89 12.16 -0.71
CA GLU A 89 -11.59 12.18 -1.37
C GLU A 89 -10.49 12.44 -0.32
N ASN A 90 -9.41 11.68 -0.41
CA ASN A 90 -8.27 11.81 0.49
C ASN A 90 -6.97 11.76 -0.33
N ASP A 91 -6.16 12.79 -0.19
CA ASP A 91 -4.90 12.94 -0.94
C ASP A 91 -3.91 11.82 -0.61
N PHE A 92 -3.93 11.30 0.62
CA PHE A 92 -2.93 10.32 1.05
C PHE A 92 -3.07 8.97 0.33
N PRO A 93 -4.25 8.32 0.27
CA PRO A 93 -4.45 7.14 -0.56
C PRO A 93 -4.11 7.34 -2.04
N ASN A 94 -4.45 8.49 -2.62
CA ASN A 94 -4.15 8.80 -4.02
C ASN A 94 -2.63 8.79 -4.27
N VAL A 95 -1.86 9.47 -3.40
CA VAL A 95 -0.39 9.49 -3.49
C VAL A 95 0.22 8.11 -3.28
N MET A 96 -0.34 7.30 -2.37
CA MET A 96 0.14 5.93 -2.14
C MET A 96 -0.13 5.03 -3.35
N HIS A 97 -1.34 5.09 -3.92
CA HIS A 97 -1.71 4.37 -5.12
C HIS A 97 -0.83 4.74 -6.31
N GLU A 98 -0.68 6.05 -6.59
CA GLU A 98 0.17 6.55 -7.67
C GLU A 98 1.62 6.05 -7.50
N LYS A 99 2.12 6.07 -6.25
CA LYS A 99 3.46 5.55 -5.96
C LYS A 99 3.57 4.06 -6.23
N GLN A 100 2.57 3.25 -5.86
CA GLN A 100 2.57 1.80 -6.14
C GLN A 100 2.60 1.52 -7.64
N VAL A 101 1.69 2.14 -8.41
CA VAL A 101 1.56 1.95 -9.86
C VAL A 101 2.85 2.38 -10.57
N THR A 102 3.38 3.55 -10.23
CA THR A 102 4.62 4.06 -10.82
C THR A 102 5.79 3.11 -10.58
N LYS A 103 5.89 2.56 -9.37
CA LYS A 103 7.00 1.68 -8.97
C LYS A 103 6.88 0.28 -9.52
N PHE A 104 5.67 -0.26 -9.59
CA PHE A 104 5.35 -1.48 -10.34
C PHE A 104 5.78 -1.34 -11.81
N ASN A 105 5.33 -0.29 -12.49
CA ASN A 105 5.66 -0.04 -13.90
C ASN A 105 7.17 0.12 -14.12
N ARG A 106 7.88 0.80 -13.20
CA ARG A 106 9.34 0.95 -13.27
C ARG A 106 10.06 -0.39 -13.12
N ALA A 107 9.60 -1.27 -12.23
CA ALA A 107 10.16 -2.61 -12.07
C ALA A 107 9.89 -3.50 -13.29
N MET A 108 8.68 -3.42 -13.87
CA MET A 108 8.31 -4.19 -15.06
C MET A 108 9.21 -3.91 -16.27
N LYS A 109 9.76 -2.69 -16.39
CA LYS A 109 10.76 -2.35 -17.43
C LYS A 109 12.06 -3.16 -17.32
N LYS A 110 12.34 -3.78 -16.17
CA LYS A 110 13.52 -4.61 -15.90
C LYS A 110 13.25 -6.12 -16.06
N LYS A 111 12.09 -6.51 -16.60
CA LYS A 111 11.70 -7.91 -16.69
C LYS A 111 12.67 -8.70 -17.57
N MET A 112 13.19 -9.81 -17.04
CA MET A 112 14.12 -10.71 -17.73
C MET A 112 13.59 -12.14 -17.86
N ASN A 113 12.55 -12.50 -17.10
CA ASN A 113 12.01 -13.86 -17.06
C ASN A 113 10.66 -13.98 -17.79
N LYS A 114 10.12 -15.21 -17.81
CA LYS A 114 8.85 -15.57 -18.48
C LYS A 114 7.61 -15.41 -17.58
N SER A 115 7.77 -14.88 -16.36
CA SER A 115 6.66 -14.69 -15.43
C SER A 115 5.53 -13.84 -16.01
N LYS A 116 4.31 -14.01 -15.50
CA LYS A 116 3.18 -13.13 -15.79
C LYS A 116 2.97 -12.24 -14.56
N MET A 117 3.06 -10.94 -14.75
CA MET A 117 2.76 -9.95 -13.71
C MET A 117 1.49 -9.22 -14.09
N LYS A 118 0.56 -9.10 -13.16
CA LYS A 118 -0.69 -8.36 -13.33
C LYS A 118 -0.87 -7.41 -12.14
N SER A 119 -1.19 -6.16 -12.45
CA SER A 119 -1.69 -5.20 -11.46
C SER A 119 -3.20 -5.35 -11.40
N MET A 120 -3.75 -5.60 -10.23
CA MET A 120 -5.18 -5.60 -9.97
C MET A 120 -5.50 -4.30 -9.27
N ASP A 121 -5.85 -3.28 -10.04
CA ASP A 121 -6.21 -1.99 -9.48
C ASP A 121 -7.62 -2.08 -8.88
N ILE A 122 -7.68 -1.92 -7.57
CA ILE A 122 -8.88 -1.97 -6.75
C ILE A 122 -9.11 -0.67 -5.99
N THR A 123 -8.22 0.31 -6.19
CA THR A 123 -8.12 1.51 -5.34
C THR A 123 -9.38 2.35 -5.42
N GLU A 124 -9.94 2.52 -6.62
CA GLU A 124 -11.15 3.33 -6.83
C GLU A 124 -12.43 2.56 -6.49
N ALA A 125 -12.44 1.24 -6.63
CA ALA A 125 -13.64 0.42 -6.39
C ALA A 125 -13.91 0.19 -4.91
N PHE A 126 -12.87 0.05 -4.08
CA PHE A 126 -13.03 -0.35 -2.67
C PHE A 126 -13.55 0.75 -1.73
N PRO A 127 -13.41 2.07 -1.98
CA PRO A 127 -14.12 3.11 -1.25
C PRO A 127 -15.65 2.96 -1.24
N TYR A 128 -16.20 2.31 -2.27
CA TYR A 128 -17.62 1.99 -2.37
C TYR A 128 -18.01 0.81 -1.47
N HIS A 129 -17.10 -0.12 -1.19
CA HIS A 129 -17.40 -1.37 -0.50
C HIS A 129 -17.27 -1.29 1.03
N ARG A 130 -17.81 -0.22 1.64
CA ARG A 130 -17.76 -0.01 3.09
C ARG A 130 -18.62 -1.02 3.87
N ASP A 131 -19.58 -1.61 3.19
CA ASP A 131 -20.43 -2.71 3.68
C ASP A 131 -19.70 -4.06 3.74
N GLY A 132 -18.48 -4.16 3.19
CA GLY A 132 -17.62 -5.34 3.27
C GLY A 132 -16.76 -5.43 4.53
N HIS A 133 -16.80 -4.45 5.43
CA HIS A 133 -16.03 -4.48 6.69
C HIS A 133 -16.54 -5.52 7.68
N ALA A 134 -15.63 -6.09 8.47
CA ALA A 134 -16.01 -6.97 9.57
C ALA A 134 -16.89 -6.20 10.58
N GLY A 135 -18.14 -6.64 10.73
CA GLY A 135 -19.06 -6.10 11.73
C GLY A 135 -18.83 -6.71 13.12
N PRO A 136 -19.50 -6.20 14.17
CA PRO A 136 -19.37 -6.72 15.53
C PRO A 136 -19.98 -8.12 15.76
N HIS A 137 -20.59 -8.74 14.74
CA HIS A 137 -21.27 -10.05 14.74
C HIS A 137 -21.99 -10.44 16.03
#